data_AF-A0A1Z9JDH4-F1
#
_entry.id   AF-A0A1Z9JDH4-F1
#
_cell.length_a   1.000
_cell.length_b   1.000
_cell.length_c   1.000
_cell.angle_alpha   90.00
_cell.angle_beta   90.00
_cell.angle_gamma   90.00
#
_symmetry.space_group_name_H-M   'P 1'
#
loop_
_entity.id
_entity.type
_entity.pdbx_description
1 polymer ?
#
loop_
_entity_poly.entity_id
_entity_poly.type
_entity_poly.pdbx_seq_one_letter_code
_entity_poly.pdbx_strand_id
1 'polypeptide(L)'
;MLVTDALVGISAEPPSLFDLDPTPLLFHARDRGDQPLNDTPEARRRGWARLVLFASYLRPEPLEVPTLKEVFRHAFRPGLRTAKAHFGLYPFQWRPGWREAASALMGTDAPRLQVAPVLERLVLPRAQSVLLHWLAQVAQCDGLRWLVPAHYSAPLAFTSGQCMQLIAALNGRRWAPDSSNWSFLSSIDQRLLKFGVVPDQP
;
A
#
# COMPACT_ATOMS: atom_id res chain seq x y z
N MET A 1 9.48 -21.89 -8.25
CA MET A 1 9.49 -20.59 -7.52
C MET A 1 9.12 -19.51 -8.51
N LEU A 2 8.31 -18.53 -8.11
CA LEU A 2 7.94 -17.37 -8.92
C LEU A 2 8.59 -16.11 -8.35
N VAL A 3 9.20 -15.29 -9.20
CA VAL A 3 9.71 -13.96 -8.84
C VAL A 3 8.99 -12.95 -9.73
N THR A 4 8.39 -11.91 -9.14
CA THR A 4 7.55 -10.96 -9.89
C THR A 4 7.35 -9.66 -9.13
N ASP A 5 7.06 -8.59 -9.86
CA ASP A 5 6.62 -7.28 -9.36
C ASP A 5 5.10 -7.09 -9.48
N ALA A 6 4.36 -8.02 -10.10
CA ALA A 6 2.92 -7.91 -10.32
C ALA A 6 2.08 -8.25 -9.07
N LEU A 7 2.66 -8.99 -8.13
CA LEU A 7 1.99 -9.45 -6.90
C LEU A 7 2.72 -8.92 -5.67
N VAL A 8 1.98 -8.76 -4.58
CA VAL A 8 2.50 -8.39 -3.26
C VAL A 8 1.87 -9.25 -2.17
N GLY A 9 2.61 -9.51 -1.10
CA GLY A 9 2.06 -10.05 0.15
C GLY A 9 2.29 -9.05 1.27
N ILE A 10 1.23 -8.55 1.89
CA ILE A 10 1.34 -7.49 2.89
C ILE A 10 0.99 -8.04 4.27
N SER A 11 1.98 -8.11 5.16
CA SER A 11 1.82 -8.46 6.57
C SER A 11 1.29 -7.29 7.40
N ALA A 12 0.50 -7.60 8.45
CA ALA A 12 0.12 -6.65 9.49
C ALA A 12 1.33 -6.10 10.29
N GLU A 13 2.41 -6.88 10.37
CA GLU A 13 3.64 -6.50 11.07
C GLU A 13 4.62 -5.81 10.10
N PRO A 14 5.30 -4.72 10.53
CA PRO A 14 6.33 -4.08 9.73
C PRO A 14 7.51 -5.04 9.47
N PRO A 15 8.22 -4.90 8.34
CA PRO A 15 9.42 -5.68 8.09
C PRO A 15 10.53 -5.33 9.09
N SER A 16 11.39 -6.31 9.40
CA SER A 16 12.50 -6.17 10.34
C SER A 16 13.53 -5.10 9.96
N LEU A 17 13.52 -4.62 8.72
CA LEU A 17 14.29 -3.44 8.31
C LEU A 17 14.03 -2.24 9.24
N PHE A 18 12.79 -2.07 9.70
CA PHE A 18 12.42 -0.98 10.62
C PHE A 18 12.86 -1.22 12.07
N ASP A 19 13.44 -2.38 12.40
CA ASP A 19 14.09 -2.59 13.70
C ASP A 19 15.43 -1.85 13.79
N LEU A 20 16.08 -1.60 12.64
CA LEU A 20 17.32 -0.81 12.56
C LEU A 20 17.05 0.68 12.73
N ASP A 21 16.00 1.19 12.08
CA ASP A 21 15.52 2.56 12.27
C ASP A 21 13.98 2.63 12.15
N PRO A 22 13.26 2.77 13.27
CA PRO A 22 11.80 2.86 13.27
C PRO A 22 11.30 4.25 12.89
N THR A 23 12.17 5.25 12.72
CA THR A 23 11.79 6.66 12.52
C THR A 23 10.73 6.87 11.44
N PRO A 24 10.77 6.22 10.26
CA PRO A 24 9.70 6.35 9.27
C PRO A 24 8.35 5.87 9.79
N LEU A 25 8.31 4.74 10.50
CA LEU A 25 7.07 4.24 11.10
C LEU A 25 6.55 5.23 12.16
N LEU A 26 7.43 5.69 13.05
CA LEU A 26 7.04 6.62 14.13
C LEU A 26 6.56 7.95 13.58
N PHE A 27 7.15 8.43 12.48
CA PHE A 27 6.70 9.63 11.78
C PHE A 27 5.25 9.47 11.29
N HIS A 28 4.94 8.36 10.62
CA HIS A 28 3.59 8.06 10.10
C HIS A 28 2.58 7.63 11.19
N ALA A 29 3.05 7.21 12.37
CA ALA A 29 2.20 6.87 13.50
C ALA A 29 1.49 8.08 14.14
N ARG A 30 1.99 9.30 13.87
CA ARG A 30 1.48 10.54 14.46
C ARG A 30 0.14 10.97 13.87
N ASP A 31 -0.66 11.63 14.68
CA ASP A 31 -1.83 12.39 14.24
C ASP A 31 -1.51 13.86 14.00
N ARG A 32 -0.44 14.37 14.63
CA ARG A 32 0.00 15.76 14.56
C ARG A 32 1.51 15.87 14.56
N GLY A 33 1.99 16.96 13.97
CA GLY A 33 3.42 17.28 13.90
C GLY A 33 4.12 17.46 15.24
N ASP A 34 3.39 17.85 16.29
CA ASP A 34 3.93 18.09 17.63
C ASP A 34 3.90 16.87 18.56
N GLN A 35 3.48 15.70 18.07
CA GLN A 35 3.57 14.48 18.86
C GLN A 35 5.01 13.95 18.87
N PRO A 36 5.49 13.47 20.03
CA PRO A 36 6.81 12.84 20.13
C PRO A 36 6.85 11.53 19.34
N LEU A 37 8.06 11.14 18.91
CA LEU A 37 8.32 9.87 18.24
C LEU A 37 8.51 8.77 19.29
N ASN A 38 7.43 8.42 19.99
CA ASN A 38 7.44 7.35 20.99
C ASN A 38 7.49 5.99 20.32
N ASP A 39 8.54 5.23 20.60
CA ASP A 39 8.74 3.92 20.01
C ASP A 39 8.01 2.83 20.82
N THR A 40 6.87 2.38 20.30
CA THR A 40 6.13 1.22 20.82
C THR A 40 5.71 0.31 19.68
N PRO A 41 5.47 -1.00 19.93
CA PRO A 41 4.95 -1.92 18.91
C PRO A 41 3.67 -1.41 18.25
N GLU A 42 2.77 -0.79 19.02
CA GLU A 42 1.52 -0.21 18.53
C GLU A 42 1.78 0.99 17.61
N ALA A 43 2.72 1.87 17.96
CA ALA A 43 3.12 3.00 17.13
C ALA A 43 3.74 2.52 15.81
N ARG A 44 4.63 1.52 15.86
CA ARG A 44 5.25 0.92 14.67
C ARG A 44 4.19 0.33 13.73
N ARG A 45 3.28 -0.51 14.25
CA ARG A 45 2.17 -1.08 13.48
C ARG A 45 1.26 -0.02 12.88
N ARG A 46 0.95 1.03 13.66
CA ARG A 46 0.14 2.16 13.19
C ARG A 46 0.81 2.91 12.03
N GLY A 47 2.09 3.21 12.16
CA GLY A 47 2.89 3.85 11.12
C GLY A 47 2.95 3.00 9.85
N TRP A 48 3.19 1.69 10.03
CA TRP A 48 3.22 0.72 8.95
C TRP A 48 1.91 0.65 8.17
N ALA A 49 0.77 0.53 8.85
CA ALA A 49 -0.55 0.51 8.22
C ALA A 49 -0.82 1.77 7.37
N ARG A 50 -0.39 2.94 7.84
CA ARG A 50 -0.52 4.22 7.11
C ARG A 50 0.43 4.31 5.92
N LEU A 51 1.64 3.79 6.05
CA LEU A 51 2.58 3.66 4.92
C LEU A 51 2.05 2.73 3.84
N VAL A 52 1.51 1.56 4.23
CA VAL A 52 0.86 0.62 3.29
C VAL A 52 -0.26 1.31 2.54
N LEU A 53 -1.14 2.04 3.23
CA LEU A 53 -2.22 2.80 2.61
C LEU A 53 -1.71 3.85 1.62
N PHE A 54 -0.70 4.62 2.02
CA PHE A 54 -0.09 5.65 1.18
C PHE A 54 0.59 5.02 -0.05
N ALA A 55 1.39 3.98 0.11
CA ALA A 55 2.05 3.30 -1.00
C ALA A 55 1.05 2.61 -1.95
N SER A 56 -0.09 2.14 -1.41
CA SER A 56 -1.11 1.43 -2.20
C SER A 56 -2.00 2.37 -3.00
N TYR A 57 -2.40 3.51 -2.42
CA TYR A 57 -3.40 4.41 -3.01
C TYR A 57 -2.86 5.80 -3.39
N LEU A 58 -1.63 6.13 -2.99
CA LEU A 58 -0.99 7.47 -3.01
C LEU A 58 -1.73 8.51 -2.16
N ARG A 59 -3.05 8.62 -2.33
CA ARG A 59 -3.94 9.44 -1.50
C ARG A 59 -5.25 8.68 -1.26
N PRO A 60 -5.29 7.78 -0.25
CA PRO A 60 -6.51 7.08 0.13
C PRO A 60 -7.56 8.08 0.66
N GLU A 61 -8.83 7.69 0.68
CA GLU A 61 -9.96 8.57 1.04
C GLU A 61 -9.87 9.12 2.47
N PRO A 62 -9.48 8.34 3.49
CA PRO A 62 -9.31 8.86 4.85
C PRO A 62 -8.10 9.79 5.03
N LEU A 63 -7.27 10.00 4.00
CA LEU A 63 -6.10 10.87 4.09
C LEU A 63 -6.40 12.26 3.54
N GLU A 64 -6.44 13.24 4.43
CA GLU A 64 -6.54 14.66 4.10
C GLU A 64 -5.15 15.31 4.18
N VAL A 65 -4.94 16.32 3.33
CA VAL A 65 -3.74 17.17 3.37
C VAL A 65 -4.13 18.48 4.04
N PRO A 66 -3.67 18.75 5.27
CA PRO A 66 -3.97 19.99 5.98
C PRO A 66 -3.34 21.20 5.28
N THR A 67 -3.85 22.39 5.56
CA THR A 67 -3.28 23.64 5.02
C THR A 67 -1.88 23.89 5.60
N LEU A 68 -1.05 24.65 4.88
CA LEU A 68 0.28 25.04 5.39
C LEU A 68 0.20 25.70 6.76
N LYS A 69 -0.80 26.57 6.98
CA LYS A 69 -1.04 27.24 8.27
C LYS A 69 -1.24 26.24 9.41
N GLU A 70 -1.97 25.15 9.16
CA GLU A 70 -2.21 24.10 10.16
C GLU A 70 -0.96 23.27 10.42
N VAL A 71 -0.20 22.92 9.37
CA VAL A 71 1.08 22.22 9.51
C VAL A 71 2.06 23.02 10.36
N PHE A 72 2.22 24.32 10.06
CA PHE A 72 3.14 25.19 10.81
C PHE A 72 2.68 25.46 12.25
N ARG A 73 1.37 25.48 12.53
CA ARG A 73 0.83 25.64 13.90
C ARG A 73 1.32 24.56 14.87
N HIS A 74 1.58 23.36 14.36
CA HIS A 74 2.03 22.19 15.12
C HIS A 74 3.50 21.85 14.92
N ALA A 75 4.27 22.71 14.24
CA ALA A 75 5.70 22.51 14.03
C ALA A 75 6.56 23.20 15.10
N PHE A 76 7.85 22.86 15.14
CA PHE A 76 8.89 23.53 15.94
C PHE A 76 8.66 23.59 17.47
N ARG A 77 7.85 22.69 18.02
CA ARG A 77 7.72 22.55 19.49
C ARG A 77 9.05 22.10 20.12
N PRO A 78 9.32 22.46 21.40
CA PRO A 78 10.47 21.95 22.14
C PRO A 78 10.57 20.42 22.03
N GLY A 79 11.77 19.88 21.81
CA GLY A 79 12.00 18.45 21.60
C GLY A 79 11.82 17.95 20.16
N LEU A 80 11.21 18.72 19.27
CA LEU A 80 10.93 18.32 17.87
C LEU A 80 11.67 19.17 16.82
N ARG A 81 12.54 20.09 17.24
CA ARG A 81 13.35 20.95 16.37
C ARG A 81 14.59 20.22 15.81
N THR A 82 14.39 19.03 15.28
CA THR A 82 15.45 18.18 14.74
C THR A 82 15.07 17.72 13.34
N ALA A 83 16.09 17.48 12.49
CA ALA A 83 15.88 16.91 11.16
C ALA A 83 15.20 15.54 11.24
N LYS A 84 15.54 14.73 12.25
CA LYS A 84 14.92 13.41 12.51
C LYS A 84 13.41 13.49 12.72
N ALA A 85 12.93 14.52 13.41
CA ALA A 85 11.50 14.76 13.63
C ALA A 85 10.86 15.61 12.52
N HIS A 86 11.57 15.87 11.43
CA HIS A 86 11.17 16.79 10.36
C HIS A 86 10.77 18.17 10.89
N PHE A 87 11.41 18.64 11.96
CA PHE A 87 11.07 19.88 12.65
C PHE A 87 9.60 19.96 13.15
N GLY A 88 8.94 18.83 13.31
CA GLY A 88 7.51 18.76 13.61
C GLY A 88 6.60 19.06 12.41
N LEU A 89 7.13 19.08 11.18
CA LEU A 89 6.31 19.12 9.98
C LEU A 89 5.65 17.76 9.77
N TYR A 90 4.34 17.78 9.58
CA TYR A 90 3.55 16.58 9.33
C TYR A 90 2.33 16.93 8.46
N PRO A 91 2.40 16.68 7.13
CA PRO A 91 1.40 17.14 6.17
C PRO A 91 0.26 16.13 5.97
N PHE A 92 -0.16 15.43 7.03
CA PHE A 92 -1.16 14.37 6.95
C PHE A 92 -2.19 14.52 8.06
N GLN A 93 -3.46 14.37 7.70
CA GLN A 93 -4.58 14.30 8.64
C GLN A 93 -5.41 13.06 8.32
N TRP A 94 -5.45 12.11 9.26
CA TRP A 94 -6.16 10.84 9.08
C TRP A 94 -7.55 10.91 9.69
N ARG A 95 -8.57 10.71 8.86
CA ARG A 95 -9.99 10.66 9.24
C ARG A 95 -10.36 9.27 9.77
N PRO A 96 -11.45 9.13 10.54
CA PRO A 96 -12.02 7.82 10.87
C PRO A 96 -12.19 6.92 9.62
N GLY A 97 -12.08 5.60 9.77
CA GLY A 97 -12.13 4.66 8.63
C GLY A 97 -10.75 4.25 8.09
N TRP A 98 -9.67 4.93 8.48
CA TRP A 98 -8.32 4.61 7.98
C TRP A 98 -7.83 3.22 8.42
N ARG A 99 -8.23 2.73 9.61
CA ARG A 99 -7.79 1.42 10.10
C ARG A 99 -8.40 0.30 9.28
N GLU A 100 -9.69 0.42 8.99
CA GLU A 100 -10.49 -0.49 8.20
C GLU A 100 -9.97 -0.56 6.77
N ALA A 101 -9.65 0.61 6.19
CA ALA A 101 -9.01 0.71 4.89
C ALA A 101 -7.64 0.01 4.85
N ALA A 102 -6.82 0.15 5.90
CA ALA A 102 -5.52 -0.53 5.98
C ALA A 102 -5.68 -2.04 6.16
N SER A 103 -6.58 -2.49 7.05
CA SER A 103 -6.83 -3.91 7.28
C SER A 103 -7.34 -4.62 6.04
N ALA A 104 -8.03 -3.92 5.13
CA ALA A 104 -8.43 -4.48 3.85
C ALA A 104 -7.24 -4.84 2.94
N LEU A 105 -6.05 -4.28 3.18
CA LEU A 105 -4.83 -4.55 2.42
C LEU A 105 -3.87 -5.51 3.12
N MET A 106 -4.02 -5.74 4.41
CA MET A 106 -3.02 -6.42 5.25
C MET A 106 -3.58 -7.71 5.80
N GLY A 107 -2.75 -8.75 5.89
CA GLY A 107 -3.15 -10.03 6.48
C GLY A 107 -2.63 -10.17 7.92
N THR A 108 -3.49 -10.66 8.81
CA THR A 108 -3.20 -10.79 10.25
C THR A 108 -2.34 -12.01 10.56
N ASP A 109 -2.76 -13.20 10.13
CA ASP A 109 -2.05 -14.46 10.40
C ASP A 109 -0.97 -14.78 9.37
N ALA A 110 -1.19 -14.34 8.12
CA ALA A 110 -0.27 -14.49 7.02
C ALA A 110 -0.34 -13.26 6.10
N PRO A 111 0.73 -12.89 5.39
CA PRO A 111 0.69 -11.75 4.47
C PRO A 111 -0.42 -11.89 3.43
N ARG A 112 -1.20 -10.83 3.22
CA ARG A 112 -2.30 -10.83 2.25
C ARG A 112 -1.75 -10.76 0.83
N LEU A 113 -1.84 -11.88 0.12
CA LEU A 113 -1.49 -11.97 -1.29
C LEU A 113 -2.52 -11.25 -2.16
N GLN A 114 -2.07 -10.33 -3.01
CA GLN A 114 -2.93 -9.56 -3.91
C GLN A 114 -2.12 -8.88 -5.02
N VAL A 115 -2.82 -8.23 -5.95
CA VAL A 115 -2.27 -7.16 -6.80
C VAL A 115 -2.38 -5.86 -6.01
N ALA A 116 -1.30 -5.07 -5.91
CA ALA A 116 -1.35 -3.79 -5.21
C ALA A 116 -2.30 -2.81 -5.93
N PRO A 117 -3.11 -2.01 -5.22
CA PRO A 117 -4.08 -1.11 -5.86
C PRO A 117 -3.49 -0.15 -6.89
N VAL A 118 -2.29 0.42 -6.61
CA VAL A 118 -1.57 1.26 -7.56
C VAL A 118 -1.21 0.53 -8.85
N LEU A 119 -0.79 -0.74 -8.78
CA LEU A 119 -0.50 -1.55 -9.95
C LEU A 119 -1.77 -1.85 -10.73
N GLU A 120 -2.83 -2.27 -10.03
CA GLU A 120 -4.11 -2.59 -10.67
C GLU A 120 -4.69 -1.39 -11.41
N ARG A 121 -4.65 -0.19 -10.83
CA ARG A 121 -5.30 0.99 -11.42
C ARG A 121 -4.42 1.78 -12.38
N LEU A 122 -3.10 1.80 -12.20
CA LEU A 122 -2.20 2.63 -13.01
C LEU A 122 -1.34 1.83 -14.00
N VAL A 123 -1.09 0.54 -13.76
CA VAL A 123 -0.21 -0.29 -14.61
C VAL A 123 -1.01 -1.33 -15.38
N LEU A 124 -1.96 -2.01 -14.71
CA LEU A 124 -2.75 -3.09 -15.28
C LEU A 124 -4.25 -2.77 -15.47
N PRO A 125 -4.73 -1.51 -15.56
CA PRO A 125 -6.18 -1.23 -15.54
C PRO A 125 -6.92 -1.86 -16.72
N ARG A 126 -6.24 -2.08 -17.84
CA ARG A 126 -6.77 -2.68 -19.08
C ARG A 126 -6.21 -4.06 -19.38
N ALA A 127 -5.40 -4.63 -18.47
CA ALA A 127 -4.64 -5.86 -18.68
C ALA A 127 -5.07 -7.01 -17.75
N GLN A 128 -6.30 -6.97 -17.20
CA GLN A 128 -6.81 -8.02 -16.30
C GLN A 128 -6.76 -9.40 -16.97
N SER A 129 -7.23 -9.50 -18.22
CA SER A 129 -7.25 -10.76 -18.97
C SER A 129 -5.83 -11.33 -19.15
N VAL A 130 -4.86 -10.48 -19.47
CA VAL A 130 -3.45 -10.85 -19.61
C VAL A 130 -2.89 -11.36 -18.28
N LEU A 131 -3.15 -10.64 -17.17
CA LEU A 131 -2.72 -11.06 -15.83
C LEU A 131 -3.32 -12.41 -15.45
N LEU A 132 -4.63 -12.60 -15.65
CA LEU A 132 -5.32 -13.84 -15.32
C LEU A 132 -4.82 -15.02 -16.17
N HIS A 133 -4.56 -14.78 -17.46
CA HIS A 133 -3.98 -15.79 -18.34
C HIS A 133 -2.57 -16.19 -17.87
N TRP A 134 -1.73 -15.22 -17.55
CA TRP A 134 -0.39 -15.49 -17.01
C TRP A 134 -0.45 -16.26 -15.68
N LEU A 135 -1.34 -15.89 -14.76
CA LEU A 135 -1.55 -16.65 -13.51
C LEU A 135 -2.01 -18.09 -13.79
N ALA A 136 -2.88 -18.30 -14.79
CA ALA A 136 -3.32 -19.64 -15.18
C ALA A 136 -2.17 -20.48 -15.72
N GLN A 137 -1.24 -19.89 -16.48
CA GLN A 137 -0.02 -20.55 -16.94
C GLN A 137 0.92 -20.89 -15.76
N VAL A 138 1.11 -19.94 -14.83
CA VAL A 138 1.92 -20.15 -13.62
C VAL A 138 1.37 -21.31 -12.78
N ALA A 139 0.05 -21.44 -12.66
CA ALA A 139 -0.58 -22.52 -11.89
C ALA A 139 -0.30 -23.93 -12.48
N GLN A 140 0.04 -24.02 -13.77
CA GLN A 140 0.38 -25.28 -14.44
C GLN A 140 1.84 -25.68 -14.21
N CYS A 141 2.68 -24.83 -13.62
CA CYS A 141 4.07 -25.17 -13.35
C CYS A 141 4.18 -26.20 -12.22
N ASP A 142 4.78 -27.34 -12.51
CA ASP A 142 5.06 -28.38 -11.51
C ASP A 142 6.01 -27.88 -10.41
N GLY A 143 5.72 -28.26 -9.17
CA GLY A 143 6.58 -27.92 -8.03
C GLY A 143 6.57 -26.44 -7.62
N LEU A 144 5.58 -25.65 -8.08
CA LEU A 144 5.40 -24.28 -7.59
C LEU A 144 5.07 -24.28 -6.09
N ARG A 145 5.93 -23.63 -5.29
CA ARG A 145 5.81 -23.57 -3.82
C ARG A 145 5.99 -22.18 -3.23
N TRP A 146 6.72 -21.30 -3.92
CA TRP A 146 7.18 -20.03 -3.38
C TRP A 146 6.99 -18.91 -4.37
N LEU A 147 6.57 -17.76 -3.84
CA LEU A 147 6.51 -16.47 -4.51
C LEU A 147 7.47 -15.50 -3.80
N VAL A 148 8.30 -14.82 -4.58
CA VAL A 148 9.16 -13.73 -4.12
C VAL A 148 8.68 -12.46 -4.83
N PRO A 149 7.79 -11.68 -4.19
CA PRO A 149 7.40 -10.40 -4.74
C PRO A 149 8.55 -9.39 -4.62
N ALA A 150 8.61 -8.43 -5.53
CA ALA A 150 9.58 -7.32 -5.46
C ALA A 150 9.33 -6.38 -4.26
N HIS A 151 8.12 -6.43 -3.68
CA HIS A 151 7.70 -5.53 -2.60
C HIS A 151 7.04 -6.31 -1.45
N TYR A 152 7.18 -5.76 -0.24
CA TYR A 152 6.59 -6.27 1.02
C TYR A 152 7.16 -7.64 1.47
N SER A 153 6.30 -8.54 1.95
CA SER A 153 6.72 -9.79 2.56
C SER A 153 7.18 -10.80 1.51
N ALA A 154 8.37 -11.34 1.71
CA ALA A 154 8.96 -12.38 0.87
C ALA A 154 9.86 -13.30 1.73
N PRO A 155 9.97 -14.61 1.39
CA PRO A 155 9.14 -15.33 0.43
C PRO A 155 7.73 -15.61 0.98
N LEU A 156 6.78 -15.91 0.10
CA LEU A 156 5.41 -16.30 0.42
C LEU A 156 5.16 -17.73 -0.06
N ALA A 157 4.44 -18.53 0.72
CA ALA A 157 3.91 -19.79 0.23
C ALA A 157 2.98 -19.50 -0.96
N PHE A 158 3.26 -20.12 -2.10
CA PHE A 158 2.50 -19.94 -3.33
C PHE A 158 2.51 -21.22 -4.14
N THR A 159 1.46 -22.01 -3.99
CA THR A 159 1.19 -23.25 -4.72
C THR A 159 0.20 -23.01 -5.86
N SER A 160 0.02 -23.98 -6.75
CA SER A 160 -1.04 -23.94 -7.77
C SER A 160 -2.42 -23.70 -7.15
N GLY A 161 -2.70 -24.27 -5.98
CA GLY A 161 -3.96 -24.02 -5.25
C GLY A 161 -4.13 -22.56 -4.83
N GLN A 162 -3.08 -21.94 -4.28
CA GLN A 162 -3.11 -20.51 -3.90
C GLN A 162 -3.20 -19.60 -5.13
N CYS A 163 -2.57 -19.99 -6.24
CA CYS A 163 -2.70 -19.28 -7.52
C CYS A 163 -4.14 -19.32 -8.04
N MET A 164 -4.80 -20.49 -8.01
CA MET A 164 -6.21 -20.62 -8.41
C MET A 164 -7.16 -19.84 -7.50
N GLN A 165 -6.90 -19.81 -6.18
CA GLN A 165 -7.66 -18.97 -5.24
C GLN A 165 -7.51 -17.48 -5.56
N LEU A 166 -6.30 -17.03 -5.89
CA LEU A 166 -6.07 -15.65 -6.32
C LEU A 166 -6.82 -15.33 -7.62
N ILE A 167 -6.75 -16.19 -8.63
CA ILE A 167 -7.51 -16.05 -9.89
C ILE A 167 -9.01 -15.92 -9.61
N ALA A 168 -9.56 -16.79 -8.77
CA ALA A 168 -10.98 -16.75 -8.40
C ALA A 168 -11.35 -15.44 -7.70
N ALA A 169 -10.52 -14.99 -6.75
CA ALA A 169 -10.73 -13.72 -6.03
C ALA A 169 -10.66 -12.50 -6.95
N LEU A 170 -9.76 -12.50 -7.94
CA LEU A 170 -9.64 -11.42 -8.91
C LEU A 170 -10.83 -11.38 -9.88
N ASN A 171 -11.38 -12.53 -10.27
CA ASN A 171 -12.59 -12.62 -11.09
C ASN A 171 -13.87 -12.25 -10.33
N GLY A 172 -13.92 -12.53 -9.02
CA GLY A 172 -15.10 -12.31 -8.18
C GLY A 172 -15.35 -10.86 -7.77
N ARG A 173 -14.55 -9.89 -8.24
CA ARG A 173 -14.67 -8.47 -7.87
C ARG A 173 -14.52 -7.56 -9.08
N ARG A 174 -14.97 -6.31 -8.92
CA ARG A 174 -14.71 -5.24 -9.90
C ARG A 174 -13.19 -5.00 -10.00
N TRP A 175 -12.68 -5.03 -11.23
CA TRP A 175 -11.30 -4.69 -11.55
C TRP A 175 -11.14 -3.18 -11.73
N ALA A 176 -10.00 -2.66 -11.26
CA ALA A 176 -9.60 -1.26 -11.31
C ALA A 176 -10.73 -0.28 -10.90
N PRO A 177 -11.26 -0.37 -9.66
CA PRO A 177 -12.32 0.51 -9.19
C PRO A 177 -11.96 1.99 -9.29
N ASP A 178 -12.98 2.85 -9.28
CA ASP A 178 -12.88 4.30 -9.45
C ASP A 178 -13.40 5.12 -8.25
N SER A 179 -13.91 4.45 -7.21
CA SER A 179 -14.53 5.08 -6.05
C SER A 179 -13.73 4.86 -4.75
N SER A 180 -14.10 5.60 -3.71
CA SER A 180 -13.52 5.48 -2.35
C SER A 180 -11.99 5.69 -2.38
N ASN A 181 -11.21 4.82 -1.72
CA ASN A 181 -9.75 4.84 -1.73
C ASN A 181 -9.11 4.85 -3.13
N TRP A 182 -9.82 4.43 -4.18
CA TRP A 182 -9.32 4.37 -5.55
C TRP A 182 -9.50 5.67 -6.34
N SER A 183 -10.33 6.60 -5.86
CA SER A 183 -10.72 7.78 -6.64
C SER A 183 -9.54 8.64 -7.05
N PHE A 184 -8.50 8.75 -6.21
CA PHE A 184 -7.30 9.48 -6.59
C PHE A 184 -6.52 8.80 -7.73
N LEU A 185 -6.26 7.49 -7.61
CA LEU A 185 -5.61 6.71 -8.67
C LEU A 185 -6.42 6.79 -9.98
N SER A 186 -7.74 6.71 -9.89
CA SER A 186 -8.62 6.86 -11.04
C SER A 186 -8.48 8.22 -11.73
N SER A 187 -8.38 9.30 -10.95
CA SER A 187 -8.16 10.64 -11.51
C SER A 187 -6.80 10.78 -12.22
N ILE A 188 -5.78 10.03 -11.80
CA ILE A 188 -4.47 9.99 -12.45
C ILE A 188 -4.59 9.24 -13.78
N ASP A 189 -5.13 8.02 -13.77
CA ASP A 189 -5.36 7.21 -14.99
C ASP A 189 -6.15 8.00 -16.05
N GLN A 190 -7.25 8.65 -15.66
CA GLN A 190 -8.06 9.48 -16.56
C GLN A 190 -7.27 10.65 -17.18
N ARG A 191 -6.38 11.29 -16.41
CA ARG A 191 -5.52 12.36 -16.94
C ARG A 191 -4.50 11.79 -17.92
N LEU A 192 -3.88 10.65 -17.60
CA LEU A 192 -2.91 10.01 -18.48
C LEU A 192 -3.55 9.62 -19.83
N LEU A 193 -4.78 9.09 -19.81
CA LEU A 193 -5.55 8.80 -21.02
C LEU A 193 -5.87 10.07 -21.81
N LYS A 194 -6.38 11.11 -21.13
CA LYS A 194 -6.69 12.41 -21.76
C LYS A 194 -5.47 13.03 -22.46
N PHE A 195 -4.28 12.86 -21.90
CA PHE A 195 -3.04 13.37 -22.49
C PHE A 195 -2.37 12.39 -23.47
N GLY A 196 -2.96 11.21 -23.72
CA GLY A 196 -2.41 10.21 -24.64
C GLY A 196 -1.09 9.60 -24.18
N VAL A 197 -0.77 9.69 -22.89
CA VAL A 197 0.47 9.13 -22.31
C VAL A 197 0.38 7.60 -22.21
N VAL A 198 -0.83 7.08 -22.06
CA VAL A 198 -1.13 5.65 -22.02
C VAL A 198 -2.22 5.32 -23.05
N PRO A 199 -2.22 4.13 -23.65
CA PRO A 199 -3.21 3.76 -24.63
C PRO A 199 -4.56 3.42 -23.98
N ASP A 200 -5.66 3.75 -24.67
CA ASP A 200 -7.02 3.34 -24.28
C ASP A 200 -7.21 1.82 -24.39
N GLN A 201 -6.48 1.16 -25.30
CA GLN A 201 -6.45 -0.28 -25.49
C GLN A 201 -4.99 -0.76 -25.53
N PRO A 202 -4.53 -1.58 -24.57
CA PRO A 202 -3.18 -2.14 -24.53
C PRO A 202 -2.96 -3.24 -25.57
#